data_AF-A0A0V8JS99-F1
#
_entry.id   AF-A0A0V8JS99-F1
#
_cell.length_a   1.000
_cell.length_b   1.000
_cell.length_c   1.000
_cell.angle_alpha   90.00
_cell.angle_beta   90.00
_cell.angle_gamma   90.00
#
_symmetry.space_group_name_H-M   'P 1'
#
loop_
_entity.id
_entity.type
_entity.pdbx_description
1 polymer ?
#
loop_
_entity_poly.entity_id
_entity_poly.type
_entity_poly.pdbx_seq_one_letter_code
_entity_poly.pdbx_strand_id
1 'polypeptide(L)'
;MRAMVIKAFTDKETLTCYSPGEVYEGEDEERFNVLQELGYIKKSVDESFFPRHVGGGYYELPNGEKIKGKDQAIKLMTSGEE
;
A
#
# COMPACT_ATOMS: atom_id res chain seq x y z
N MET A 1 6.00 5.95 -13.65
CA MET A 1 5.79 5.73 -12.19
C MET A 1 5.83 4.25 -11.88
N ARG A 2 6.20 3.83 -10.66
CA ARG A 2 6.25 2.42 -10.26
C ARG A 2 5.38 2.15 -9.04
N ALA A 3 4.59 1.08 -9.09
CA ALA A 3 3.77 0.62 -7.99
C ALA A 3 3.79 -0.90 -7.89
N MET A 4 3.56 -1.41 -6.68
CA MET A 4 3.34 -2.83 -6.46
C MET A 4 1.87 -3.15 -6.69
N VAL A 5 1.59 -4.19 -7.47
CA VAL A 5 0.24 -4.65 -7.75
C VAL A 5 -0.29 -5.38 -6.52
N ILE A 6 -1.45 -4.95 -6.03
CA ILE A 6 -2.12 -5.53 -4.86
C ILE A 6 -3.26 -6.45 -5.29
N LYS A 7 -3.90 -6.14 -6.42
CA LYS A 7 -5.01 -6.91 -6.98
C LYS A 7 -4.76 -7.15 -8.46
N ALA A 8 -5.02 -8.37 -8.90
CA ALA A 8 -4.78 -8.73 -10.30
C ALA A 8 -5.60 -7.81 -11.22
N PHE A 9 -4.96 -7.28 -12.26
CA PHE A 9 -5.63 -6.52 -13.30
C PHE A 9 -4.95 -6.76 -14.64
N THR A 10 -5.72 -6.54 -15.71
CA THR A 10 -5.19 -6.57 -17.06
C THR A 10 -5.01 -5.13 -17.52
N ASP A 11 -3.78 -4.79 -17.87
CA ASP A 11 -3.51 -3.48 -18.42
C ASP A 11 -4.03 -3.39 -19.86
N LYS A 12 -4.75 -2.32 -20.22
CA LYS A 12 -5.40 -2.18 -21.53
C LYS A 12 -4.41 -1.77 -22.63
N GLU A 13 -3.29 -1.15 -22.26
CA GLU A 13 -2.33 -0.60 -23.20
C GLU A 13 -1.28 -1.63 -23.58
N THR A 14 -0.75 -2.33 -22.58
CA THR A 14 0.24 -3.40 -22.74
C THR A 14 -0.38 -4.78 -22.93
N LEU A 15 -1.70 -4.92 -22.70
CA LEU A 15 -2.41 -6.21 -22.64
C LEU A 15 -1.81 -7.21 -21.63
N THR A 16 -0.96 -6.71 -20.73
CA THR A 16 -0.23 -7.54 -19.77
C THR A 16 -1.10 -7.79 -18.55
N CYS A 17 -1.14 -9.05 -18.14
CA CYS A 17 -1.82 -9.49 -16.92
C CYS A 17 -0.87 -9.28 -15.74
N TYR A 18 -1.20 -8.38 -14.83
CA TYR A 18 -0.44 -8.22 -13.60
C TYR A 18 -1.10 -8.98 -12.46
N SER A 19 -0.30 -9.75 -11.75
CA SER A 19 -0.70 -10.50 -10.56
C SER A 19 -0.36 -9.73 -9.27
N PRO A 20 -1.09 -9.97 -8.17
CA PRO A 20 -0.73 -9.41 -6.88
C PRO A 20 0.71 -9.78 -6.50
N GLY A 21 1.53 -8.78 -6.20
CA GLY A 21 2.95 -8.91 -5.89
C GLY A 21 3.89 -8.48 -7.04
N GLU A 22 3.38 -8.31 -8.25
CA GLU A 22 4.19 -7.82 -9.38
C GLU A 22 4.38 -6.30 -9.33
N VAL A 23 5.35 -5.81 -10.09
CA VAL A 23 5.60 -4.36 -10.22
C VAL A 23 4.93 -3.87 -11.49
N TYR A 24 4.05 -2.90 -11.34
CA TYR A 24 3.48 -2.15 -12.46
C TYR A 24 4.31 -0.88 -12.69
N GLU A 25 4.84 -0.77 -13.90
CA GLU A 25 5.48 0.44 -14.40
C GLU A 25 4.55 1.10 -15.41
N GLY A 26 3.91 2.19 -15.00
CA GLY A 26 2.98 2.96 -15.83
C GLY A 26 3.52 4.36 -16.06
N GLU A 27 3.55 4.81 -17.31
CA GLU A 27 3.88 6.20 -17.66
C GLU A 27 2.67 7.13 -17.50
N ASP A 28 1.46 6.59 -17.67
CA ASP A 28 0.19 7.30 -17.56
C ASP A 28 -0.24 7.61 -16.11
N GLU A 29 -0.19 8.89 -15.75
CA GLU A 29 -0.55 9.37 -14.41
C GLU A 29 -2.03 9.20 -14.08
N GLU A 30 -2.94 9.46 -15.03
CA GLU A 30 -4.39 9.30 -14.83
C GLU A 30 -4.74 7.84 -14.50
N ARG A 31 -4.20 6.91 -15.30
CA ARG A 31 -4.42 5.48 -15.12
C ARG A 31 -3.80 4.98 -13.82
N PHE A 32 -2.62 5.46 -13.49
CA PHE A 32 -1.94 5.16 -12.22
C PHE A 32 -2.77 5.62 -11.02
N ASN A 33 -3.29 6.85 -11.02
CA ASN A 33 -4.13 7.38 -9.95
C ASN A 33 -5.44 6.60 -9.80
N VAL A 34 -6.11 6.26 -10.91
CA VAL A 34 -7.33 5.42 -10.88
C VAL A 34 -7.04 4.05 -10.28
N LEU A 35 -5.95 3.39 -10.71
CA LEU A 35 -5.56 2.08 -10.17
C LEU A 35 -5.17 2.17 -8.69
N GLN A 36 -4.57 3.28 -8.27
CA GLN A 36 -4.21 3.52 -6.86
C GLN A 36 -5.46 3.77 -6.00
N GLU A 37 -6.39 4.62 -6.46
CA GLU A 37 -7.65 4.92 -5.77
C GLU A 37 -8.57 3.69 -5.66
N LEU A 38 -8.61 2.88 -6.72
CA LEU A 38 -9.32 1.60 -6.72
C LEU A 38 -8.62 0.50 -5.91
N GLY A 39 -7.38 0.74 -5.43
CA GLY A 39 -6.60 -0.21 -4.64
C GLY A 39 -6.04 -1.41 -5.43
N TYR A 40 -5.91 -1.29 -6.76
CA TYR A 40 -5.25 -2.30 -7.60
C TYR A 40 -3.73 -2.24 -7.48
N ILE A 41 -3.18 -1.04 -7.35
CA ILE A 41 -1.75 -0.82 -7.21
C ILE A 41 -1.48 0.02 -5.97
N LYS A 42 -0.35 -0.24 -5.30
CA LYS A 42 0.15 0.53 -4.17
C LYS A 42 1.44 1.18 -4.62
N LYS A 43 1.44 2.52 -4.73
CA LYS A 43 2.65 3.29 -5.01
C LYS A 43 3.70 2.86 -4.00
N SER A 44 4.85 2.40 -4.49
CA SER A 44 5.95 1.93 -3.63
C SER A 44 6.70 3.15 -3.10
N VAL A 45 5.99 3.92 -2.29
CA VAL A 45 6.43 5.01 -1.43
C VAL A 45 5.44 4.90 -0.26
N ASP A 46 5.95 4.87 0.96
CA ASP A 46 5.21 4.63 2.20
C ASP A 46 5.15 3.18 2.70
N GLU A 47 6.34 2.67 3.01
CA GLU A 47 6.53 1.96 4.29
C GLU A 47 6.20 2.86 5.52
N SER A 48 6.02 4.18 5.33
CA SER A 48 5.70 5.18 6.36
C SER A 48 4.25 5.17 6.84
N PHE A 49 3.27 4.73 6.03
CA PHE A 49 1.86 4.70 6.45
C PHE A 49 1.44 3.41 7.14
N PHE A 50 2.30 2.39 7.18
CA PHE A 50 2.01 1.14 7.88
C PHE A 50 2.87 1.01 9.12
N PRO A 51 2.31 0.50 10.24
CA PRO A 51 3.05 0.46 11.46
C PRO A 51 4.12 -0.63 11.30
N ARG A 52 5.38 -0.24 11.49
CA ARG A 52 6.57 -1.05 11.26
C ARG A 52 6.61 -2.19 12.26
N HIS A 53 6.65 -3.44 11.80
CA HIS A 53 6.73 -4.58 12.72
C HIS A 53 8.11 -4.64 13.38
N VAL A 54 8.16 -4.44 14.71
CA VAL A 54 9.40 -4.42 15.51
C VAL A 54 9.70 -5.77 16.20
N GLY A 55 8.89 -6.80 15.92
CA GLY A 55 9.04 -8.14 16.47
C GLY A 55 8.22 -8.40 17.73
N GLY A 56 7.93 -9.67 18.03
CA GLY A 56 7.14 -10.07 19.20
C GLY A 56 5.66 -9.68 19.15
N GLY A 57 5.12 -9.40 17.95
CA GLY A 57 3.76 -8.91 17.76
C GLY A 57 3.58 -7.43 18.06
N TYR A 58 4.68 -6.67 18.17
CA TYR A 58 4.67 -5.21 18.31
C TYR A 58 4.87 -4.52 16.97
N TYR A 59 4.15 -3.43 16.77
CA TYR A 59 4.11 -2.60 15.57
C TYR A 59 4.37 -1.14 15.97
N GLU A 60 5.33 -0.49 15.33
CA GLU A 60 5.76 0.89 15.57
C GLU A 60 5.10 1.82 14.55
N LEU A 61 4.29 2.75 15.01
CA LEU A 61 3.66 3.80 14.22
C LEU A 61 4.73 4.76 13.65
N PRO A 62 4.43 5.50 12.56
CA PRO A 62 5.29 6.57 12.05
C PRO A 62 5.51 7.69 13.08
N ASN A 63 4.62 7.81 14.06
CA ASN A 63 4.76 8.72 15.20
C ASN A 63 5.78 8.23 16.25
N GLY A 64 6.36 7.04 16.08
CA GLY A 64 7.29 6.41 17.03
C GLY A 64 6.64 5.61 18.17
N GLU A 65 5.30 5.57 18.22
CA GLU A 65 4.56 4.79 19.23
C GLU A 65 4.53 3.31 18.90
N LYS A 66 4.71 2.44 19.92
CA LYS A 66 4.73 0.98 19.76
C LYS A 66 3.42 0.40 20.28
N ILE A 67 2.71 -0.29 19.41
CA ILE A 67 1.43 -0.93 19.69
C ILE A 67 1.58 -2.44 19.56
N LYS A 68 1.00 -3.17 20.50
CA LYS A 68 0.90 -4.63 20.42
C LYS A 68 -0.29 -5.00 19.55
N GLY A 69 -0.05 -5.73 18.47
CA GLY A 69 -1.07 -6.20 17.56
C GLY A 69 -1.25 -5.30 16.33
N LYS A 70 -1.27 -5.95 15.17
CA LYS A 70 -1.43 -5.31 13.86
C LYS A 70 -2.72 -4.49 13.78
N ASP A 71 -3.80 -5.06 14.31
CA ASP A 71 -5.15 -4.48 14.24
C ASP A 71 -5.26 -3.19 15.05
N GLN A 72 -4.73 -3.17 16.28
CA GLN A 72 -4.65 -1.94 17.07
C GLN A 72 -3.80 -0.88 16.40
N ALA A 73 -2.67 -1.28 15.79
CA ALA A 73 -1.78 -0.34 15.15
C ALA A 73 -2.43 0.31 13.91
N ILE A 74 -3.16 -0.46 13.10
CA ILE A 74 -3.97 0.06 12.00
C ILE A 74 -5.09 0.95 12.52
N LYS A 75 -5.80 0.51 13.56
CA LYS A 75 -6.89 1.30 14.16
C LYS A 75 -6.41 2.65 14.67
N LEU A 76 -5.25 2.72 15.32
CA LEU A 76 -4.69 3.98 15.80
C LEU A 76 -4.21 4.90 14.67
N MET A 77 -3.73 4.34 13.55
CA MET A 77 -3.45 5.13 12.35
C MET A 77 -4.71 5.72 11.72
N THR A 78 -5.77 4.92 11.62
CA THR A 78 -7.05 5.35 11.01
C THR A 78 -7.90 6.23 11.94
N SER A 79 -7.77 6.05 13.26
CA SER A 79 -8.54 6.77 14.28
C SER A 79 -7.88 8.07 14.74
N GLY A 80 -6.74 8.46 14.17
CA GLY A 80 -6.06 9.74 14.43
C GLY A 80 -6.66 10.93 13.65
N GLU A 81 -7.69 10.70 12.84
CA GLU A 81 -8.54 11.73 12.23
C GLU A 81 -9.85 11.85 13.02
N GLU A 82 -9.86 12.56 14.15
CA GLU A 82 -11.07 13.20 14.70
C GLU A 82 -10.70 14.48 15.48
#